data_AF-A0ABD5GIT4-F1
#
_entry.id   AF-A0ABD5GIT4-F1
#
_cell.length_a   1.000
_cell.length_b   1.000
_cell.length_c   1.000
_cell.angle_alpha   90.00
_cell.angle_beta   90.00
_cell.angle_gamma   90.00
#
_symmetry.space_group_name_H-M   'P 1'
#
loop_
_entity.id
_entity.type
_entity.pdbx_description
1 polymer ?
#
loop_
_entity_poly.entity_id
_entity_poly.type
_entity_poly.pdbx_seq_one_letter_code
_entity_poly.pdbx_strand_id
1 'polypeptide(L)'
;MNEFNLHDQIAKKQAYQAQRHAVVTSGMQALNRLIPVAVRPTGQGRAVGRFLLGLYNGPDYRFDLTELRGLDLSKFEDCLRVLMMDYSPEVEIHERVPNGQAIWAELVAMWGREVRA
;
A
#
# COMPACT_ATOMS: atom_id res chain seq x y z
N MET A 1 -6.56 -35.80 -16.50
CA MET A 1 -6.55 -34.32 -16.64
C MET A 1 -6.71 -34.04 -18.13
N ASN A 2 -7.84 -33.51 -18.58
CA ASN A 2 -8.12 -33.32 -20.02
C ASN A 2 -7.44 -32.06 -20.55
N GLU A 3 -6.89 -32.09 -21.77
CA GLU A 3 -6.21 -30.96 -22.44
C GLU A 3 -7.06 -29.68 -22.48
N PHE A 4 -8.39 -29.82 -22.62
CA PHE A 4 -9.33 -28.68 -22.59
C PHE A 4 -9.30 -27.90 -21.26
N ASN A 5 -9.13 -28.58 -20.13
CA ASN A 5 -9.05 -27.96 -18.81
C ASN A 5 -7.69 -27.24 -18.61
N LEU A 6 -6.62 -27.77 -19.21
CA LEU A 6 -5.29 -27.17 -19.11
C LEU A 6 -5.20 -25.83 -19.86
N HIS A 7 -5.77 -25.72 -21.06
CA HIS A 7 -5.81 -24.46 -21.80
C HIS A 7 -6.58 -23.36 -21.06
N ASP A 8 -7.74 -23.70 -20.48
CA ASP A 8 -8.51 -22.76 -19.67
C ASP A 8 -7.75 -22.31 -18.41
N GLN A 9 -7.04 -23.24 -17.76
CA GLN A 9 -6.19 -22.91 -16.60
C GLN A 9 -5.02 -22.00 -16.99
N ILE A 10 -4.38 -22.25 -18.12
CA ILE A 10 -3.29 -21.42 -18.65
C ILE A 10 -3.81 -20.01 -18.98
N ALA A 11 -4.93 -19.91 -19.68
CA ALA A 11 -5.54 -18.63 -20.05
C ALA A 11 -5.93 -17.81 -18.81
N LYS A 12 -6.55 -18.44 -17.80
CA LYS A 12 -6.87 -17.80 -16.52
C LYS A 12 -5.63 -17.32 -15.78
N LYS A 13 -4.57 -18.14 -15.76
CA LYS A 13 -3.30 -17.78 -15.12
C LYS A 13 -2.62 -16.61 -15.84
N GLN A 14 -2.62 -16.60 -17.16
CA GLN A 14 -2.07 -15.50 -17.97
C GLN A 14 -2.86 -14.19 -17.77
N ALA A 15 -4.19 -14.25 -17.80
CA ALA A 15 -5.03 -13.10 -17.53
C ALA A 15 -4.80 -12.53 -16.12
N TYR A 16 -4.71 -13.41 -15.11
CA TYR A 16 -4.36 -13.03 -13.75
C TYR A 16 -2.98 -12.39 -13.68
N GLN A 17 -1.96 -12.95 -14.33
CA GLN A 17 -0.60 -12.40 -14.36
C GLN A 17 -0.56 -11.01 -15.01
N ALA A 18 -1.23 -10.82 -16.15
CA ALA A 18 -1.30 -9.52 -16.82
C ALA A 18 -1.99 -8.47 -15.94
N GLN A 19 -3.11 -8.84 -15.31
CA GLN A 19 -3.82 -7.99 -14.37
C GLN A 19 -2.95 -7.64 -13.14
N ARG A 20 -2.25 -8.64 -12.58
CA ARG A 20 -1.33 -8.43 -11.45
C ARG A 20 -0.20 -7.48 -11.80
N HIS A 21 0.41 -7.62 -12.98
CA HIS A 21 1.48 -6.70 -13.40
C HIS A 21 1.00 -5.25 -13.48
N ALA A 22 -0.18 -5.01 -14.05
CA ALA A 22 -0.78 -3.68 -14.11
C ALA A 22 -1.09 -3.12 -12.70
N VAL A 23 -1.63 -3.97 -11.81
CA VAL A 23 -1.92 -3.61 -10.41
C VAL A 23 -0.64 -3.23 -9.66
N VAL A 24 0.42 -4.03 -9.78
CA VAL A 24 1.71 -3.76 -9.14
C VAL A 24 2.32 -2.46 -9.67
N THR A 25 2.32 -2.26 -10.99
CA THR A 25 2.86 -1.03 -11.59
C THR A 25 2.11 0.22 -11.09
N SER A 26 0.78 0.17 -11.08
CA SER A 26 -0.07 1.27 -10.60
C SER A 26 0.13 1.54 -9.11
N GLY A 27 0.19 0.49 -8.29
CA GLY A 27 0.43 0.60 -6.86
C GLY A 27 1.82 1.14 -6.52
N MET A 28 2.85 0.73 -7.25
CA MET A 28 4.22 1.25 -7.11
C MET A 28 4.29 2.75 -7.42
N GLN A 29 3.61 3.20 -8.49
CA GLN A 29 3.56 4.61 -8.82
C GLN A 29 2.81 5.43 -7.75
N ALA A 30 1.70 4.89 -7.23
CA ALA A 30 0.95 5.50 -6.13
C ALA A 30 1.78 5.57 -4.84
N LEU A 31 2.47 4.49 -4.48
CA LEU A 31 3.36 4.44 -3.31
C LEU A 31 4.42 5.53 -3.36
N ASN A 32 5.09 5.68 -4.50
CA ASN A 32 6.11 6.72 -4.72
C ASN A 32 5.55 8.15 -4.59
N ARG A 33 4.27 8.38 -4.94
CA ARG A 33 3.61 9.67 -4.73
C ARG A 33 3.18 9.91 -3.28
N LEU A 34 2.80 8.86 -2.56
CA LEU A 34 2.35 8.94 -1.17
C LEU A 34 3.49 9.16 -0.17
N ILE A 35 4.67 8.57 -0.39
CA ILE A 35 5.82 8.73 0.51
C ILE A 35 6.15 10.21 0.82
N PRO A 36 6.34 11.11 -0.16
CA PRO A 36 6.62 12.52 0.13
C PRO A 36 5.46 13.28 0.78
N VAL A 37 4.25 12.73 0.79
CA VAL A 37 3.10 13.26 1.57
C VAL A 37 3.19 12.77 3.01
N ALA A 38 3.48 11.48 3.21
CA ALA A 38 3.54 10.80 4.49
C ALA A 38 4.58 11.39 5.46
N VAL A 39 5.72 11.84 4.93
CA VAL A 39 6.83 12.44 5.70
C VAL A 39 6.63 13.93 6.01
N ARG A 40 5.44 14.49 5.76
CA ARG A 40 5.14 15.90 6.05
C ARG A 40 4.26 16.04 7.28
N PRO A 41 4.54 17.00 8.20
CA PRO A 41 3.77 17.21 9.42
C PRO A 41 2.44 17.93 9.13
N THR A 42 1.54 17.26 8.41
CA THR A 42 0.22 17.78 8.01
C THR A 42 -0.87 16.77 8.32
N GLY A 43 -2.14 17.18 8.35
CA GLY A 43 -3.26 16.24 8.57
C GLY A 43 -3.31 15.12 7.52
N GLN A 44 -3.10 15.47 6.24
CA GLN A 44 -3.02 14.48 5.16
C GLN A 44 -1.76 13.60 5.29
N GLY A 45 -0.63 14.18 5.68
CA GLY A 45 0.61 13.43 5.94
C GLY A 45 0.47 12.42 7.07
N ARG A 46 -0.20 12.79 8.17
CA ARG A 46 -0.56 11.86 9.25
C ARG A 46 -1.43 10.71 8.73
N ALA A 47 -2.50 11.01 8.01
CA ALA A 47 -3.41 9.98 7.50
C ALA A 47 -2.71 9.01 6.54
N VAL A 48 -1.92 9.52 5.59
CA VAL A 48 -1.15 8.69 4.66
C VAL A 48 -0.05 7.91 5.38
N GLY A 49 0.70 8.53 6.29
CA GLY A 49 1.77 7.88 7.04
C GLY A 49 1.26 6.73 7.90
N ARG A 50 0.13 6.94 8.60
CA ARG A 50 -0.51 5.88 9.40
C ARG A 50 -1.09 4.77 8.54
N PHE A 51 -1.63 5.10 7.37
CA PHE A 51 -2.06 4.09 6.40
C PHE A 51 -0.89 3.19 5.98
N LEU A 52 0.26 3.76 5.62
CA LEU A 52 1.46 3.00 5.24
C LEU A 52 2.04 2.18 6.40
N LEU A 53 2.00 2.70 7.63
CA LEU A 53 2.40 1.95 8.82
C LEU A 53 1.44 0.77 9.10
N GLY A 54 0.14 0.97 8.88
CA GLY A 54 -0.87 -0.08 9.05
C GLY A 54 -0.72 -1.23 8.05
N LEU A 55 -0.28 -0.94 6.82
CA LEU A 55 0.12 -1.98 5.85
C LEU A 55 1.38 -2.71 6.27
N TYR A 56 2.37 -1.99 6.82
CA TYR A 56 3.62 -2.57 7.28
C TYR A 56 3.48 -3.48 8.51
N ASN A 57 2.72 -3.05 9.51
CA ASN A 57 2.47 -3.84 10.71
C ASN A 57 1.18 -3.35 11.40
N GLY A 58 0.04 -3.85 10.93
CA GLY A 58 -1.28 -3.48 11.46
C GLY A 58 -1.49 -3.73 12.96
N PRO A 59 -0.98 -4.84 13.56
CA PRO A 59 -1.05 -5.05 15.01
C PRO A 59 -0.42 -3.93 15.83
N ASP A 60 0.78 -3.46 15.44
CA ASP A 60 1.50 -2.40 16.14
C ASP A 60 1.02 -1.00 15.73
N TYR A 61 0.54 -0.85 14.50
CA TYR A 61 0.13 0.43 13.91
C TYR A 61 -1.29 0.35 13.34
N ARG A 62 -2.28 0.25 14.22
CA ARG A 62 -3.69 0.22 13.80
C ARG A 62 -4.08 1.50 13.04
N PHE A 63 -4.73 1.33 11.90
CA PHE A 63 -5.23 2.42 11.08
C PHE A 63 -6.77 2.50 11.14
N ASP A 64 -7.30 3.71 11.38
CA ASP A 64 -8.73 3.98 11.30
C ASP A 64 -9.11 4.38 9.86
N LEU A 65 -9.96 3.58 9.21
CA LEU A 65 -10.40 3.82 7.83
C LEU A 65 -11.13 5.16 7.64
N THR A 66 -11.67 5.76 8.70
CA THR A 66 -12.31 7.08 8.62
C THR A 66 -11.30 8.21 8.37
N GLU A 67 -10.02 8.01 8.69
CA GLU A 67 -8.96 8.98 8.37
C GLU A 67 -8.81 9.23 6.86
N LEU A 68 -9.16 8.24 6.03
CA LEU A 68 -9.16 8.37 4.57
C LEU A 68 -10.13 9.44 4.05
N ARG A 69 -11.16 9.78 4.82
CA ARG A 69 -12.17 10.80 4.44
C ARG A 69 -11.62 12.22 4.44
N GLY A 70 -10.49 12.45 5.11
CA GLY A 70 -9.82 13.76 5.17
C GLY A 70 -8.80 14.00 4.06
N LEU A 71 -8.62 13.05 3.14
CA LEU A 71 -7.66 13.16 2.05
C LEU A 71 -8.26 13.87 0.84
N ASP A 72 -7.42 14.59 0.10
CA ASP A 72 -7.79 14.97 -1.27
C ASP A 72 -8.02 13.71 -2.10
N LEU A 73 -8.96 13.77 -3.06
CA LEU A 73 -9.37 12.61 -3.87
C LEU A 73 -8.17 11.87 -4.49
N SER A 74 -7.19 12.58 -5.03
CA SER A 74 -6.01 11.96 -5.64
C SER A 74 -5.19 11.10 -4.67
N LYS A 75 -5.07 11.52 -3.41
CA LYS A 75 -4.33 10.78 -2.38
C LYS A 75 -5.15 9.60 -1.86
N PHE A 76 -6.46 9.78 -1.73
CA PHE A 76 -7.38 8.68 -1.41
C PHE A 76 -7.27 7.56 -2.46
N GLU A 77 -7.36 7.90 -3.75
CA GLU A 77 -7.24 6.89 -4.81
C GLU A 77 -5.86 6.24 -4.84
N ASP A 78 -4.79 7.00 -4.55
CA ASP A 78 -3.45 6.43 -4.44
C ASP A 78 -3.36 5.43 -3.27
N CYS A 79 -3.98 5.69 -2.12
CA CYS A 79 -4.08 4.71 -1.04
C CYS A 79 -4.77 3.42 -1.51
N LEU A 80 -5.86 3.53 -2.28
CA LEU A 80 -6.56 2.35 -2.82
C LEU A 80 -5.70 1.57 -3.82
N ARG A 81 -4.91 2.25 -4.66
CA ARG A 81 -3.97 1.60 -5.59
C ARG A 81 -2.87 0.85 -4.85
N VAL A 82 -2.34 1.43 -3.77
CA VAL A 82 -1.37 0.76 -2.91
C VAL A 82 -2.01 -0.46 -2.23
N LEU A 83 -3.19 -0.31 -1.65
CA LEU A 83 -3.90 -1.43 -1.00
C LEU A 83 -4.19 -2.57 -1.99
N MET A 84 -4.59 -2.25 -3.22
CA MET A 84 -4.84 -3.25 -4.26
C MET A 84 -3.56 -4.01 -4.67
N MET A 85 -2.42 -3.30 -4.72
CA MET A 85 -1.12 -3.95 -4.92
C MET A 85 -0.77 -4.88 -3.76
N ASP A 86 -1.01 -4.41 -2.53
CA ASP A 86 -0.56 -5.04 -1.29
C ASP A 86 -1.48 -6.16 -0.78
N TYR A 87 -2.69 -6.34 -1.33
CA TYR A 87 -3.67 -7.36 -0.89
C TYR A 87 -3.12 -8.80 -0.91
N SER A 88 -2.13 -9.07 -1.77
CA SER A 88 -1.40 -10.33 -1.85
C SER A 88 0.09 -10.00 -2.03
N PRO A 89 0.80 -9.73 -0.93
CA PRO A 89 2.15 -9.19 -1.00
C PRO A 89 3.15 -10.28 -1.40
N GLU A 90 3.98 -9.97 -2.39
CA GLU A 90 5.14 -10.79 -2.79
C GLU A 90 6.42 -10.40 -2.03
N VAL A 91 6.45 -9.15 -1.58
CA VAL A 91 7.52 -8.51 -0.80
C VAL A 91 6.88 -7.51 0.15
N GLU A 92 7.54 -7.24 1.27
CA GLU A 92 7.07 -6.26 2.25
C GLU A 92 7.00 -4.85 1.63
N ILE A 93 6.01 -4.05 2.04
CA ILE A 93 5.75 -2.75 1.41
C ILE A 93 6.94 -1.79 1.45
N HIS A 94 7.71 -1.82 2.55
CA HIS A 94 8.90 -0.98 2.72
C HIS A 94 10.07 -1.45 1.85
N GLU A 95 10.14 -2.74 1.47
CA GLU A 95 11.18 -3.27 0.58
C GLU A 95 10.96 -2.89 -0.89
N ARG A 96 9.76 -2.41 -1.23
CA ARG A 96 9.43 -2.00 -2.60
C ARG A 96 10.12 -0.71 -3.04
N VAL A 97 10.64 0.09 -2.12
CA VAL A 97 11.21 1.40 -2.42
C VAL A 97 12.66 1.53 -1.94
N PRO A 98 13.51 2.29 -2.66
CA PRO A 98 14.86 2.59 -2.19
C PRO A 98 14.81 3.28 -0.81
N ASN A 99 15.72 2.88 0.08
CA ASN A 99 15.81 3.42 1.46
C ASN A 99 14.55 3.22 2.31
N GLY A 100 13.69 2.24 1.99
CA GLY A 100 12.43 2.03 2.68
C GLY A 100 12.56 1.81 4.19
N GLN A 101 13.62 1.14 4.66
CA GLN A 101 13.87 0.99 6.10
C GLN A 101 13.98 2.35 6.82
N ALA A 102 14.70 3.30 6.23
CA ALA A 102 14.87 4.64 6.81
C ALA A 102 13.56 5.43 6.75
N ILE A 103 12.85 5.35 5.62
CA ILE A 103 11.54 6.00 5.45
C ILE A 103 10.55 5.49 6.50
N TRP A 104 10.44 4.17 6.69
CA TRP A 104 9.51 3.61 7.68
C TRP A 104 9.92 3.93 9.12
N ALA A 105 11.22 3.97 9.43
CA ALA A 105 11.69 4.44 10.72
C ALA A 105 11.27 5.90 11.00
N GLU A 106 11.33 6.77 9.99
CA GLU A 106 10.83 8.15 10.08
C GLU A 106 9.31 8.18 10.30
N LEU A 107 8.55 7.40 9.55
CA LEU A 107 7.09 7.30 9.74
C LEU A 107 6.74 6.82 11.15
N VAL A 108 7.44 5.82 11.68
CA VAL A 108 7.27 5.36 13.07
C VAL A 108 7.58 6.49 14.06
N ALA A 109 8.66 7.23 13.86
CA ALA A 109 9.02 8.35 14.73
C ALA A 109 7.97 9.47 14.73
N MET A 110 7.39 9.77 13.57
CA MET A 110 6.37 10.79 13.40
C MET A 110 4.99 10.34 13.90
N TRP A 111 4.58 9.11 13.58
CA TRP A 111 3.18 8.68 13.61
C TRP A 111 2.90 7.39 14.38
N GLY A 112 3.94 6.65 14.79
CA GLY A 112 3.83 5.31 15.38
C GLY A 112 3.27 5.27 16.80
N ARG A 113 3.22 6.39 17.51
CA ARG A 113 2.58 6.48 18.83
C ARG A 113 1.17 6.99 18.68
N GLU A 114 0.17 6.12 18.83
CA GLU A 114 -1.16 6.57 19.21
C GLU A 114 -1.36 6.26 20.70
N VAL A 115 -1.23 7.29 21.53
CA VAL A 115 -1.80 7.26 22.88
C VAL A 115 -3.30 7.37 22.68
N ARG A 116 -4.03 6.25 22.77
CA ARG A 116 -5.46 6.31 23.04
C ARG A 116 -5.61 6.52 24.54
N ALA A 117 -6.14 7.69 24.92
CA ALA A 117 -6.76 7.89 26.23
C ALA A 117 -8.00 7.00 26.35
#